data_AF-A0A955GV63-F1
#
_entry.id   AF-A0A955GV63-F1
#
_cell.length_a   1.000
_cell.length_b   1.000
_cell.length_c   1.000
_cell.angle_alpha   90.00
_cell.angle_beta   90.00
_cell.angle_gamma   90.00
#
_symmetry.space_group_name_H-M   'P 1'
#
loop_
_entity.id
_entity.type
_entity.pdbx_description
1 polymer ?
#
loop_
_entity_poly.entity_id
_entity_poly.type
_entity_poly.pdbx_seq_one_letter_code
_entity_poly.pdbx_strand_id
1 'polypeptide(L)'
;MTKKYKHYKLTKMLTGILFLFTGLSKLFTMTPSGFAENMLVPVFGIGMGFALFLAWVVIVFEVLGGVALVSGCKFPKKFYTWLVWGLVVIMLVAVLFVHAPNKDFLNLLKDLIIASVLVSAVKGCCKKKYCTDGSCKGCKGGKCEGGKCCEDGTCK
;
A
#
# COMPACT_ATOMS: atom_id res chain seq x y z
N MET A 1 -2.58 -0.86 25.37
CA MET A 1 -2.11 -1.01 23.97
C MET A 1 -0.59 -1.09 23.97
N THR A 2 -0.01 -2.22 23.58
CA THR A 2 1.43 -2.49 23.66
C THR A 2 2.21 -1.69 22.59
N LYS A 3 3.36 -1.12 22.96
CA LYS A 3 4.24 -0.26 22.11
C LYS A 3 4.42 -0.76 20.67
N LYS A 4 4.41 -2.08 20.43
CA LYS A 4 4.49 -2.72 19.10
C LYS A 4 3.39 -2.30 18.10
N TYR A 5 2.16 -2.08 18.57
CA TYR A 5 1.04 -1.68 17.68
C TYR A 5 1.15 -0.24 17.18
N LYS A 6 1.75 0.65 18.00
CA LYS A 6 1.92 2.08 17.67
C LYS A 6 2.98 2.26 16.58
N HIS A 7 4.08 1.52 16.66
CA HIS A 7 5.12 1.51 15.62
C HIS A 7 4.58 0.99 14.30
N TYR A 8 3.86 -0.12 14.29
CA TYR A 8 3.29 -0.69 13.07
C TYR A 8 2.33 0.27 12.36
N LYS A 9 1.46 0.95 13.12
CA LYS A 9 0.54 1.96 12.56
C LYS A 9 1.30 3.16 11.98
N LEU A 10 2.36 3.61 12.66
CA LEU A 10 3.21 4.71 12.20
C LEU A 10 3.96 4.34 10.90
N THR A 11 4.59 3.17 10.85
CA THR A 11 5.31 2.72 9.65
C THR A 11 4.36 2.59 8.46
N LYS A 12 3.16 2.02 8.65
CA LYS A 12 2.14 1.96 7.59
C LYS A 12 1.74 3.35 7.08
N MET A 13 1.56 4.31 7.99
CA MET A 13 1.21 5.69 7.63
C MET A 13 2.36 6.36 6.86
N LEU A 14 3.60 6.21 7.33
CA LEU A 14 4.79 6.74 6.67
C LEU A 14 4.99 6.14 5.27
N THR A 15 4.84 4.81 5.14
CA THR A 15 4.88 4.13 3.84
C THR A 15 3.76 4.63 2.92
N GLY A 16 2.55 4.84 3.44
CA GLY A 16 1.45 5.42 2.67
C GLY A 16 1.74 6.84 2.18
N ILE A 17 2.32 7.69 3.03
CA ILE A 17 2.75 9.05 2.67
C ILE A 17 3.85 8.99 1.60
N LEU A 18 4.79 8.05 1.71
CA LEU A 18 5.88 7.90 0.75
C LEU A 18 5.36 7.53 -0.65
N PHE A 19 4.43 6.58 -0.75
CA PHE A 19 3.77 6.25 -2.03
C PHE A 19 2.92 7.40 -2.58
N LEU A 20 2.22 8.11 -1.69
CA LEU A 20 1.42 9.26 -2.10
C LEU A 20 2.30 10.38 -2.65
N PHE A 21 3.39 10.71 -1.97
CA PHE A 21 4.33 11.75 -2.39
C PHE A 21 5.03 11.38 -3.71
N THR A 22 5.50 10.13 -3.84
CA THR A 22 6.14 9.66 -5.08
C THR A 22 5.18 9.66 -6.27
N GLY A 23 3.94 9.18 -6.08
CA GLY A 23 2.90 9.24 -7.12
C GLY A 23 2.54 10.68 -7.51
N LEU A 24 2.40 11.59 -6.55
CA LEU A 24 2.13 13.00 -6.82
C LEU A 24 3.31 13.70 -7.51
N SER A 25 4.56 13.37 -7.16
CA SER A 25 5.74 13.89 -7.86
C SER A 25 5.76 13.40 -9.31
N LYS A 26 5.49 12.13 -9.59
CA LYS A 26 5.38 11.64 -10.97
C LYS A 26 4.26 12.32 -11.74
N LEU A 27 3.15 12.68 -11.07
CA LEU A 27 2.04 13.39 -11.69
C LEU A 27 2.37 14.86 -12.02
N PHE A 28 2.97 15.58 -11.07
CA PHE A 28 3.11 17.04 -11.14
C PHE A 28 4.50 17.54 -11.52
N THR A 29 5.57 16.83 -11.16
CA THR A 29 6.94 17.27 -11.44
C THR A 29 7.52 16.58 -12.66
N MET A 30 7.39 15.25 -12.74
CA MET A 30 7.98 14.47 -13.83
C MET A 30 7.04 14.36 -15.03
N THR A 31 5.74 14.47 -14.79
CA THR A 31 4.64 14.18 -15.71
C THR A 31 4.61 12.71 -16.16
N PRO A 32 3.43 12.15 -16.50
CA PRO A 32 3.33 10.77 -16.97
C PRO A 32 4.17 10.49 -18.23
N SER A 33 4.26 11.47 -19.14
CA SER A 33 5.10 11.39 -20.34
C SER A 33 6.59 11.36 -19.99
N GLY A 34 7.03 12.25 -19.10
CA GLY A 34 8.43 12.27 -18.68
C GLY A 34 8.84 11.02 -17.89
N PHE A 35 7.94 10.44 -17.10
CA PHE A 35 8.19 9.14 -16.45
C PHE A 35 8.25 8.00 -17.47
N ALA A 36 7.35 7.98 -18.46
CA ALA A 36 7.35 6.98 -19.51
C ALA A 36 8.66 7.01 -20.32
N GLU A 37 9.05 8.20 -20.78
CA GLU A 37 10.23 8.39 -21.64
C GLU A 37 11.54 8.12 -20.90
N ASN A 38 11.69 8.61 -19.67
CA ASN A 38 12.97 8.55 -18.96
C ASN A 38 13.17 7.28 -18.13
N MET A 39 12.10 6.54 -17.81
CA MET A 39 12.19 5.34 -16.97
C MET A 39 11.67 4.11 -17.69
N LEU A 40 10.43 4.13 -18.20
CA LEU A 40 9.81 2.90 -18.70
C LEU A 40 10.35 2.47 -20.07
N VAL A 41 10.53 3.40 -21.00
CA VAL A 41 11.11 3.11 -22.33
C VAL A 41 12.55 2.56 -22.21
N PRO A 42 13.50 3.22 -21.50
CA PRO A 42 14.88 2.72 -21.43
C PRO A 42 15.01 1.43 -20.62
N VAL A 43 14.20 1.25 -19.57
CA VAL A 43 14.30 0.06 -18.69
C VAL A 43 13.64 -1.17 -19.31
N PHE A 44 12.50 -1.00 -20.00
CA PHE A 44 11.73 -2.13 -20.53
C PHE A 44 11.80 -2.27 -22.06
N GLY A 45 12.39 -1.31 -22.78
CA GLY A 45 12.50 -1.35 -24.24
C GLY A 45 11.14 -1.31 -24.96
N ILE A 46 10.11 -0.77 -24.31
CA ILE A 46 8.73 -0.76 -24.81
C ILE A 46 8.42 0.50 -25.61
N GLY A 47 7.47 0.41 -26.55
CA GLY A 47 6.99 1.55 -27.32
C GLY A 47 6.35 2.63 -26.44
N MET A 48 6.52 3.89 -26.82
CA MET A 48 6.08 5.07 -26.05
C MET A 48 4.59 5.04 -25.67
N GLY A 49 3.72 4.58 -26.56
CA GLY A 49 2.28 4.46 -26.26
C GLY A 49 1.97 3.49 -25.10
N PHE A 50 2.65 2.35 -25.06
CA PHE A 50 2.48 1.37 -23.98
C PHE A 50 3.17 1.83 -22.69
N ALA A 51 4.33 2.49 -22.80
CA ALA A 51 5.02 3.11 -21.68
C ALA A 51 4.15 4.17 -20.99
N LEU A 52 3.46 5.01 -21.76
CA LEU A 52 2.56 6.04 -21.23
C LEU A 52 1.38 5.43 -20.48
N PHE A 53 0.79 4.35 -21.01
CA PHE A 53 -0.27 3.62 -20.32
C PHE A 53 0.22 3.06 -18.97
N LEU A 54 1.37 2.39 -18.96
CA LEU A 54 1.97 1.85 -17.73
C LEU A 54 2.35 2.95 -16.73
N ALA A 55 2.84 4.10 -17.21
CA ALA A 55 3.12 5.26 -16.36
C ALA A 55 1.87 5.71 -15.59
N TRP A 56 0.74 5.84 -16.28
CA TRP A 56 -0.53 6.18 -15.65
C TRP A 56 -0.98 5.12 -14.66
N VAL A 57 -0.88 3.84 -15.01
CA VAL A 57 -1.24 2.74 -14.11
C VAL A 57 -0.42 2.84 -12.82
N VAL A 58 0.91 2.99 -12.92
CA VAL A 58 1.80 3.11 -11.76
C VAL A 58 1.42 4.32 -10.89
N ILE A 59 1.25 5.50 -11.50
CA ILE A 59 0.90 6.73 -10.77
C ILE A 59 -0.43 6.56 -10.02
N VAL A 60 -1.44 5.99 -10.67
CA VAL A 60 -2.76 5.76 -10.06
C VAL A 60 -2.64 4.82 -8.86
N PHE A 61 -1.91 3.71 -9.00
CA PHE A 61 -1.70 2.79 -7.88
C PHE A 61 -0.90 3.42 -6.73
N GLU A 62 0.12 4.23 -7.02
CA GLU A 62 0.91 4.94 -6.01
C GLU A 62 0.07 5.95 -5.22
N VAL A 63 -0.71 6.77 -5.92
CA VAL A 63 -1.58 7.77 -5.29
C VAL A 63 -2.72 7.09 -4.53
N LEU A 64 -3.50 6.23 -5.19
CA LEU A 64 -4.66 5.57 -4.56
C LEU A 64 -4.23 4.59 -3.46
N GLY A 65 -3.16 3.83 -3.69
CA GLY A 65 -2.60 2.92 -2.71
C GLY A 65 -1.99 3.67 -1.51
N GLY A 66 -1.31 4.80 -1.75
CA GLY A 66 -0.83 5.69 -0.71
C GLY A 66 -1.97 6.25 0.15
N VAL A 67 -3.02 6.78 -0.49
CA VAL A 67 -4.24 7.25 0.19
C VAL A 67 -4.89 6.12 0.99
N ALA A 68 -4.99 4.92 0.43
CA ALA A 68 -5.57 3.76 1.09
C ALA A 68 -4.75 3.35 2.33
N LEU A 69 -3.42 3.39 2.25
CA LEU A 69 -2.52 3.09 3.37
C LEU A 69 -2.67 4.11 4.50
N VAL A 70 -2.72 5.40 4.19
CA VAL A 70 -2.89 6.51 5.16
C VAL A 70 -4.29 6.47 5.78
N SER A 71 -5.32 6.29 4.96
CA SER A 71 -6.72 6.27 5.39
C SER A 71 -7.09 5.02 6.19
N GLY A 72 -6.26 3.97 6.12
CA GLY A 72 -6.48 2.71 6.81
C GLY A 72 -7.71 1.97 6.28
N CYS A 73 -8.44 1.28 7.17
CA CYS A 73 -9.53 0.38 6.79
C CYS A 73 -10.88 1.11 6.57
N LYS A 74 -10.86 2.35 6.06
CA LYS A 74 -12.08 3.07 5.64
C LYS A 74 -12.65 2.52 4.33
N PHE A 75 -11.79 1.95 3.47
CA PHE A 75 -12.18 1.35 2.20
C PHE A 75 -12.66 -0.10 2.36
N PRO A 76 -13.53 -0.59 1.45
CA PRO A 76 -13.92 -2.00 1.44
C PRO A 76 -12.68 -2.90 1.33
N LYS A 77 -12.65 -3.98 2.12
CA LYS A 77 -11.48 -4.87 2.27
C LYS A 77 -10.93 -5.33 0.93
N LYS A 78 -11.79 -5.73 -0.01
CA LYS A 78 -11.39 -6.18 -1.35
C LYS A 78 -10.63 -5.10 -2.12
N PHE A 79 -11.14 -3.87 -2.11
CA PHE A 79 -10.51 -2.73 -2.79
C PHE A 79 -9.17 -2.34 -2.16
N TYR A 80 -9.13 -2.28 -0.82
CA TYR A 80 -7.89 -2.01 -0.08
C TYR A 80 -6.81 -3.07 -0.37
N THR A 81 -7.17 -4.35 -0.28
CA THR A 81 -6.26 -5.46 -0.55
C THR A 81 -5.76 -5.42 -1.99
N TRP A 82 -6.62 -5.14 -2.96
CA TRP A 82 -6.24 -5.02 -4.36
C TRP A 82 -5.24 -3.88 -4.60
N LEU A 83 -5.48 -2.68 -4.05
CA LEU A 83 -4.55 -1.56 -4.17
C LEU A 83 -3.18 -1.84 -3.54
N VAL A 84 -3.15 -2.42 -2.33
CA VAL A 84 -1.88 -2.73 -1.66
C VAL A 84 -1.11 -3.83 -2.38
N TRP A 85 -1.78 -4.86 -2.91
CA TRP A 85 -1.11 -5.86 -3.75
C TRP A 85 -0.59 -5.26 -5.05
N GLY A 86 -1.32 -4.34 -5.68
CA GLY A 86 -0.84 -3.58 -6.83
C GLY A 86 0.47 -2.83 -6.50
N LEU A 87 0.53 -2.14 -5.36
CA LEU A 87 1.76 -1.50 -4.88
C LEU A 87 2.91 -2.48 -4.66
N VAL A 88 2.64 -3.66 -4.09
CA VAL A 88 3.66 -4.71 -3.90
C VAL A 88 4.23 -5.17 -5.24
N VAL A 89 3.38 -5.39 -6.25
CA VAL A 89 3.81 -5.80 -7.59
C VAL A 89 4.66 -4.71 -8.24
N ILE A 90 4.22 -3.44 -8.18
CA ILE A 90 4.98 -2.30 -8.72
C ILE A 90 6.36 -2.20 -8.06
N MET A 91 6.43 -2.31 -6.73
CA MET A 91 7.71 -2.31 -6.01
C MET A 91 8.60 -3.48 -6.42
N LEU A 92 8.03 -4.67 -6.57
CA LEU A 92 8.80 -5.86 -6.96
C LEU A 92 9.38 -5.71 -8.36
N VAL A 93 8.61 -5.15 -9.30
CA VAL A 93 9.09 -4.81 -10.65
C VAL A 93 10.19 -3.75 -10.57
N ALA A 94 10.02 -2.70 -9.78
CA ALA A 94 11.06 -1.67 -9.60
C ALA A 94 12.37 -2.27 -9.05
N VAL A 95 12.28 -3.17 -8.05
CA VAL A 95 13.46 -3.85 -7.49
C VAL A 95 14.18 -4.69 -8.55
N LEU A 96 13.44 -5.50 -9.32
CA LEU A 96 14.03 -6.42 -10.29
C LEU A 96 14.68 -5.69 -11.48
N PHE A 97 14.05 -4.62 -11.97
CA PHE A 97 14.47 -3.98 -13.22
C PHE A 97 15.29 -2.71 -13.02
N VAL A 98 15.20 -2.05 -11.86
CA VAL A 98 15.92 -0.80 -11.59
C VAL A 98 17.06 -1.00 -10.60
N HIS A 99 16.82 -1.69 -9.48
CA HIS A 99 17.81 -1.76 -8.38
C HIS A 99 18.70 -3.01 -8.42
N ALA A 100 18.18 -4.17 -8.81
CA ALA A 100 18.96 -5.40 -8.94
C ALA A 100 20.14 -5.30 -9.94
N PRO A 101 19.98 -4.71 -11.14
CA PRO A 101 21.11 -4.56 -12.06
C PRO A 101 22.17 -3.55 -11.58
N ASN A 102 21.79 -2.57 -10.75
CA ASN A 102 22.71 -1.55 -10.23
C ASN A 102 23.63 -2.03 -9.09
N LYS A 103 23.48 -3.27 -8.59
CA LYS A 103 24.29 -3.88 -7.50
C LYS A 103 24.34 -3.08 -6.18
N ASP A 104 23.54 -2.03 -6.04
CA ASP A 104 23.44 -1.23 -4.82
C ASP A 104 22.69 -1.99 -3.73
N PHE A 105 23.43 -2.76 -2.94
CA PHE A 105 22.89 -3.59 -1.86
C PHE A 105 22.01 -2.80 -0.88
N LEU A 106 22.37 -1.54 -0.59
CA LEU A 106 21.61 -0.67 0.31
C LEU A 106 20.22 -0.30 -0.26
N ASN A 107 20.11 -0.07 -1.56
CA ASN A 107 18.83 0.25 -2.20
C ASN A 107 17.93 -0.98 -2.26
N LEU A 108 18.54 -2.14 -2.56
CA LEU A 108 17.85 -3.43 -2.56
C LEU A 108 17.33 -3.81 -1.17
N LEU A 109 18.09 -3.56 -0.10
CA LEU A 109 17.66 -3.79 1.28
C LEU A 109 16.50 -2.86 1.68
N LYS A 110 16.56 -1.57 1.33
CA LYS A 110 15.48 -0.60 1.61
C LYS A 110 14.17 -1.03 0.96
N ASP A 111 14.21 -1.45 -0.29
CA ASP A 111 13.01 -1.87 -1.00
C ASP A 111 12.41 -3.17 -0.46
N LEU A 112 13.25 -4.13 -0.06
CA LEU A 112 12.81 -5.34 0.63
C LEU A 112 12.08 -5.03 1.94
N ILE A 113 12.60 -4.06 2.72
CA ILE A 113 11.95 -3.60 3.95
C ILE A 113 10.58 -2.99 3.61
N ILE A 114 10.49 -2.12 2.61
CA ILE A 114 9.23 -1.49 2.20
C ILE A 114 8.22 -2.55 1.72
N ALA A 115 8.65 -3.53 0.92
CA ALA A 115 7.82 -4.63 0.46
C ALA A 115 7.30 -5.48 1.64
N SER A 116 8.15 -5.78 2.63
CA SER A 116 7.75 -6.52 3.82
C SER A 116 6.68 -5.78 4.65
N VAL A 117 6.76 -4.45 4.71
CA VAL A 117 5.78 -3.59 5.38
C VAL A 117 4.45 -3.61 4.62
N LEU A 118 4.47 -3.53 3.30
CA LEU A 118 3.27 -3.61 2.45
C LEU A 118 2.55 -4.95 2.60
N VAL A 119 3.29 -6.07 2.53
CA VAL A 119 2.73 -7.42 2.76
C VAL A 119 2.10 -7.52 4.15
N SER A 120 2.76 -6.93 5.15
CA SER A 120 2.23 -6.86 6.51
C SER A 120 0.98 -5.97 6.60
N ALA A 121 0.89 -4.89 5.81
CA ALA A 121 -0.27 -3.99 5.76
C ALA A 121 -1.54 -4.70 5.26
N VAL A 122 -1.41 -5.65 4.34
CA VAL A 122 -2.53 -6.51 3.88
C VAL A 122 -3.06 -7.36 5.02
N LYS A 123 -2.18 -7.96 5.84
CA LYS A 123 -2.57 -8.82 6.98
C LYS A 123 -3.14 -8.04 8.18
N GLY A 124 -2.79 -6.75 8.29
CA GLY A 124 -3.17 -5.90 9.42
C GLY A 124 -4.50 -5.16 9.27
N CYS A 125 -4.98 -4.89 8.05
CA CYS A 125 -6.35 -4.43 7.87
C CYS A 125 -7.31 -5.61 8.05
N CYS A 126 -8.24 -5.49 8.98
CA CYS A 126 -9.23 -6.51 9.38
C CYS A 126 -8.79 -7.56 10.41
N LYS A 127 -7.83 -7.26 11.29
CA LYS A 127 -7.88 -7.82 12.66
C LYS A 127 -8.54 -6.82 13.61
N LYS A 128 -9.84 -6.53 13.40
CA LYS A 128 -10.66 -5.92 14.47
C LYS A 128 -10.94 -7.02 15.50
N LYS A 129 -10.00 -7.21 16.43
CA LYS A 129 -10.23 -7.96 17.68
C LYS A 129 -10.86 -7.10 18.78
N TYR A 130 -11.13 -5.83 18.51
CA TYR A 130 -11.68 -4.92 19.49
C TYR A 130 -12.80 -4.12 18.82
N CYS A 131 -14.01 -4.37 19.28
CA CYS A 131 -15.17 -3.56 18.95
C CYS A 131 -15.04 -2.29 19.80
N THR A 132 -15.04 -1.13 19.16
CA THR A 132 -15.26 0.13 19.86
C THR A 132 -16.71 0.16 20.32
N ASP A 133 -16.92 0.31 21.63
CA ASP A 133 -18.24 0.37 22.27
C ASP A 133 -19.11 1.38 21.51
N GLY A 134 -20.19 0.91 20.90
CA GLY A 134 -21.18 1.73 20.19
C GLY A 134 -21.41 1.41 18.72
N SER A 135 -20.56 0.62 18.05
CA SER A 135 -20.72 0.32 16.60
C SER A 135 -21.22 -1.07 16.23
N CYS A 136 -21.36 -2.01 17.18
CA CYS A 136 -22.00 -3.32 16.96
C CYS A 136 -23.17 -3.49 17.95
N LYS A 137 -24.40 -3.70 17.45
CA LYS A 137 -25.53 -4.12 18.28
C LYS A 137 -25.19 -5.50 18.86
N GLY A 138 -24.96 -5.58 20.18
CA GLY A 138 -24.59 -6.83 20.87
C GLY A 138 -23.21 -6.86 21.54
N CYS A 139 -22.42 -5.77 21.50
CA CYS A 139 -21.21 -5.67 22.32
C CYS A 139 -21.53 -5.22 23.75
N LYS A 140 -21.18 -6.03 24.75
CA LYS A 140 -21.06 -5.60 26.15
C LYS A 140 -19.58 -5.58 26.55
N GLY A 141 -19.05 -4.39 26.87
CA GLY A 141 -17.68 -4.22 27.38
C GLY A 141 -16.56 -4.49 26.36
N GLY A 142 -16.72 -4.07 25.11
CA GLY A 142 -15.68 -4.18 24.08
C GLY A 142 -15.37 -5.59 23.56
N LYS A 143 -16.14 -6.61 23.95
CA LYS A 143 -16.02 -7.99 23.43
C LYS A 143 -17.37 -8.47 22.89
N CYS A 144 -17.40 -9.09 21.72
CA CYS A 144 -18.54 -9.92 21.31
C CYS A 144 -18.55 -11.16 22.20
N GLU A 145 -19.71 -11.55 22.73
CA GLU A 145 -19.87 -12.81 23.45
C GLU A 145 -19.45 -13.97 22.52
N GLY A 146 -18.59 -14.88 23.02
CA GLY A 146 -18.08 -16.01 22.24
C GLY A 146 -16.81 -15.79 21.42
N GLY A 147 -16.16 -14.61 21.50
CA GLY A 147 -14.82 -14.40 20.92
C GLY A 147 -14.76 -14.32 19.38
N LYS A 148 -15.91 -14.19 18.72
CA LYS A 148 -16.04 -14.11 17.27
C LYS A 148 -16.07 -12.66 16.76
N CYS A 149 -15.70 -12.49 15.49
CA CYS A 149 -15.43 -11.19 14.86
C CYS A 149 -16.74 -10.46 14.47
N CYS A 150 -16.77 -9.12 14.59
CA CYS A 150 -17.76 -8.31 13.86
C CYS A 150 -17.40 -8.34 12.36
N GLU A 151 -18.17 -9.07 11.56
CA GLU A 151 -18.33 -8.82 10.12
C GLU A 151 -19.64 -8.02 9.94
N ASP A 152 -19.61 -6.99 9.10
CA ASP A 152 -20.82 -6.26 8.66
C ASP A 152 -21.65 -5.57 9.77
N GLY A 153 -21.03 -5.19 10.88
CA GLY A 153 -21.71 -4.46 11.98
C GLY A 153 -22.59 -5.34 12.87
N THR A 154 -22.52 -6.66 12.72
CA THR A 154 -23.18 -7.65 13.59
C THR A 154 -22.13 -8.57 14.22
N CYS A 155 -22.29 -8.90 15.50
CA CYS A 155 -21.52 -9.97 16.13
C CYS A 155 -22.08 -11.32 15.63
N LYS A 156 -21.23 -12.19 15.07
CA LYS A 156 -21.55 -13.60 14.73
C LYS A 156 -21.01 -14.56 15.77
#